data_AF-A0A6N3X1E7-F1
#
_entry.id   AF-A0A6N3X1E7-F1
#
_cell.length_a   1.000
_cell.length_b   1.000
_cell.length_c   1.000
_cell.angle_alpha   90.00
_cell.angle_beta   90.00
_cell.angle_gamma   90.00
#
_symmetry.space_group_name_H-M   'P 1'
#
loop_
_entity.id
_entity.type
_entity.pdbx_description
1 polymer ?
#
loop_
_entity_poly.entity_id
_entity_poly.type
_entity_poly.pdbx_seq_one_letter_code
_entity_poly.pdbx_strand_id
1 'polypeptide(L)'
;MAGADPLGSEPDVWAVLGLQPGASAAELKRAFRRQARRWHPDLNPGDPTAEERFKSINAAYAVLSDPSRQRAWRQGGDSNASEEELSGFPAFEDYLAHLFGRHQ
;
A
#
# COMPACT_ATOMS: atom_id res chain seq x y z
N MET A 1 30.10 -9.42 -7.35
CA MET A 1 28.94 -9.92 -6.60
C MET A 1 27.92 -8.80 -6.53
N ALA A 2 26.65 -9.15 -6.79
CA ALA A 2 25.43 -8.33 -6.80
C ALA A 2 25.34 -7.21 -7.86
N GLY A 3 24.65 -7.54 -8.95
CA GLY A 3 24.21 -6.59 -9.97
C GLY A 3 23.17 -5.63 -9.40
N ALA A 4 23.33 -4.35 -9.72
CA ALA A 4 22.30 -3.34 -9.60
C ALA A 4 21.43 -3.44 -10.86
N ASP A 5 20.24 -4.01 -10.71
CA ASP A 5 19.22 -4.04 -11.76
C ASP A 5 18.44 -2.70 -11.77
N PRO A 6 18.40 -1.97 -12.90
CA PRO A 6 17.72 -0.69 -13.01
C PRO A 6 16.31 -0.87 -13.60
N LEU A 7 15.34 -1.36 -12.83
CA LEU A 7 13.92 -1.40 -13.22
C LEU A 7 13.03 -1.15 -11.99
N GLY A 8 12.15 -0.14 -12.06
CA GLY A 8 10.98 0.10 -11.18
C GLY A 8 11.09 -0.41 -9.74
N SER A 9 11.82 0.33 -8.91
CA SER A 9 12.55 -0.23 -7.78
C SER A 9 11.66 -0.75 -6.63
N GLU A 10 11.81 -2.03 -6.27
CA GLU A 10 11.57 -2.64 -4.94
C GLU A 10 11.51 -1.70 -3.72
N PRO A 11 12.44 -0.74 -3.52
CA PRO A 11 12.35 0.24 -2.46
C PRO A 11 11.09 1.11 -2.45
N ASP A 12 10.47 1.45 -3.58
CA ASP A 12 9.40 2.45 -3.62
C ASP A 12 8.13 1.99 -2.87
N VAL A 13 7.67 0.75 -3.09
CA VAL A 13 6.46 0.24 -2.41
C VAL A 13 6.63 0.15 -0.88
N TRP A 14 7.82 -0.23 -0.41
CA TRP A 14 8.11 -0.27 1.04
C TRP A 14 8.37 1.14 1.60
N ALA A 15 9.07 2.00 0.85
CA ALA A 15 9.39 3.37 1.25
C ALA A 15 8.14 4.24 1.40
N VAL A 16 7.12 4.05 0.55
CA VAL A 16 5.82 4.72 0.68
C VAL A 16 5.18 4.44 2.04
N LEU A 17 5.34 3.23 2.55
CA LEU A 17 4.86 2.83 3.88
C LEU A 17 5.83 3.21 5.01
N GLY A 18 7.04 3.65 4.66
CA GLY A 18 8.14 3.90 5.60
C GLY A 18 8.68 2.62 6.20
N LEU A 19 8.70 1.53 5.42
CA LEU A 19 9.20 0.23 5.79
C LEU A 19 10.46 -0.13 5.00
N GLN A 20 11.24 -1.05 5.55
CA GLN A 20 12.37 -1.63 4.85
C GLN A 20 11.92 -2.80 3.97
N PRO A 21 12.60 -3.04 2.84
CA PRO A 21 12.32 -4.19 1.99
C PRO A 21 12.48 -5.48 2.80
N GLY A 22 11.44 -6.32 2.80
CA GLY A 22 11.40 -7.55 3.58
C GLY A 22 10.78 -7.41 4.98
N ALA A 23 10.16 -6.27 5.31
CA ALA A 23 9.40 -6.15 6.54
C ALA A 23 8.25 -7.18 6.61
N SER A 24 7.94 -7.64 7.83
CA SER A 24 6.94 -8.70 8.01
C SER A 24 5.53 -8.19 7.72
N ALA A 25 4.59 -9.09 7.36
CA ALA A 25 3.18 -8.73 7.16
C ALA A 25 2.56 -7.99 8.38
N ALA A 26 3.03 -8.30 9.59
CA ALA A 26 2.64 -7.60 10.81
C ALA A 26 3.12 -6.13 10.83
N GLU A 27 4.35 -5.87 10.39
CA GLU A 27 4.92 -4.51 10.29
C GLU A 27 4.24 -3.74 9.17
N LEU A 28 3.99 -4.39 8.04
CA LEU A 28 3.19 -3.88 6.93
C LEU A 28 1.83 -3.36 7.42
N LYS A 29 1.03 -4.20 8.09
CA LYS A 29 -0.27 -3.79 8.65
C LYS A 29 -0.15 -2.64 9.66
N ARG A 30 0.92 -2.57 10.46
CA ARG A 30 1.11 -1.50 11.45
C ARG A 30 1.47 -0.17 10.78
N ALA A 31 2.40 -0.18 9.84
CA ALA A 31 2.83 1.01 9.12
C ALA A 31 1.72 1.55 8.22
N PHE A 32 1.04 0.65 7.50
CA PHE A 32 -0.13 0.95 6.69
C PHE A 32 -1.22 1.65 7.52
N ARG A 33 -1.63 1.08 8.66
CA ARG A 33 -2.63 1.71 9.54
C ARG A 33 -2.22 3.11 9.99
N ARG A 34 -0.94 3.31 10.32
CA ARG A 34 -0.42 4.61 10.76
C ARG A 34 -0.46 5.65 9.63
N GLN A 35 -0.03 5.26 8.43
CA GLN A 35 -0.02 6.15 7.26
C GLN A 35 -1.43 6.42 6.73
N ALA A 36 -2.27 5.39 6.64
CA ALA A 36 -3.66 5.51 6.22
C ALA A 36 -4.45 6.47 7.12
N ARG A 37 -4.23 6.43 8.44
CA ARG A 37 -4.81 7.41 9.36
C ARG A 37 -4.22 8.80 9.17
N ARG A 38 -2.90 8.91 8.94
CA ARG A 38 -2.24 10.21 8.73
C ARG A 38 -2.76 10.94 7.49
N TRP A 39 -2.95 10.22 6.40
CA TRP A 39 -3.36 10.74 5.10
C TRP A 39 -4.84 10.49 4.79
N HIS A 40 -5.65 10.19 5.80
CA HIS A 40 -7.06 9.89 5.61
C HIS A 40 -7.81 11.12 5.08
N PRO A 41 -8.74 10.98 4.12
CA PRO A 41 -9.52 12.11 3.59
C PRO A 41 -10.38 12.80 4.65
N ASP A 42 -10.88 12.05 5.65
CA ASP A 42 -11.62 12.63 6.80
C ASP A 42 -10.75 13.60 7.63
N LEU A 43 -9.44 13.32 7.74
CA LEU A 43 -8.49 14.17 8.47
C LEU A 43 -7.83 15.22 7.57
N ASN A 44 -7.83 15.00 6.26
CA ASN A 44 -7.22 15.88 5.26
C ASN A 44 -8.21 16.15 4.09
N PRO A 45 -9.39 16.72 4.38
CA PRO A 45 -10.41 16.92 3.35
C PRO A 45 -9.94 17.93 2.32
N GLY A 46 -9.96 17.54 1.04
CA GLY A 46 -9.57 18.40 -0.08
C GLY A 46 -8.07 18.63 -0.24
N ASP A 47 -7.22 17.84 0.44
CA ASP A 47 -5.77 17.90 0.26
C ASP A 47 -5.32 16.92 -0.85
N PRO A 48 -4.88 17.43 -2.01
CA PRO A 48 -4.46 16.57 -3.13
C PRO A 48 -3.19 15.77 -2.80
N THR A 49 -2.32 16.29 -1.94
CA THR A 49 -1.10 15.57 -1.51
C THR A 49 -1.47 14.38 -0.63
N ALA A 50 -2.44 14.55 0.27
CA ALA A 50 -2.95 13.46 1.09
C ALA A 50 -3.58 12.37 0.22
N GLU A 51 -4.38 12.76 -0.78
CA GLU A 51 -4.99 11.82 -1.73
C GLU A 51 -3.94 11.02 -2.51
N GLU A 52 -2.93 11.69 -3.10
CA GLU A 52 -1.85 11.01 -3.83
C GLU A 52 -1.07 10.05 -2.94
N ARG A 53 -0.68 10.50 -1.74
CA ARG A 53 0.03 9.66 -0.76
C ARG A 53 -0.81 8.46 -0.37
N PHE A 54 -2.09 8.66 -0.08
CA PHE A 54 -3.02 7.60 0.31
C PHE A 54 -3.21 6.56 -0.80
N LYS A 55 -3.33 7.00 -2.06
CA LYS A 55 -3.34 6.11 -3.23
C LYS A 55 -2.06 5.27 -3.30
N SER A 56 -0.88 5.89 -3.15
CA SER A 56 0.39 5.14 -3.14
C SER A 56 0.47 4.13 -1.99
N ILE A 57 0.05 4.52 -0.77
CA ILE A 57 0.04 3.66 0.42
C ILE A 57 -0.87 2.45 0.20
N ASN A 58 -2.02 2.66 -0.42
CA ASN A 58 -2.97 1.61 -0.73
C ASN A 58 -2.41 0.63 -1.77
N ALA A 59 -1.90 1.15 -2.89
CA ALA A 59 -1.29 0.32 -3.93
C ALA A 59 -0.15 -0.55 -3.37
N ALA A 60 0.72 0.04 -2.55
CA ALA A 60 1.79 -0.69 -1.89
C ALA A 60 1.25 -1.79 -0.95
N TYR A 61 0.23 -1.49 -0.15
CA TYR A 61 -0.36 -2.48 0.76
C TYR A 61 -1.09 -3.60 0.01
N ALA A 62 -1.82 -3.31 -1.05
CA ALA A 62 -2.52 -4.33 -1.85
C ALA A 62 -1.56 -5.38 -2.42
N VAL A 63 -0.40 -4.92 -2.91
CA VAL A 63 0.68 -5.78 -3.40
C VAL A 63 1.35 -6.56 -2.27
N LEU A 64 1.73 -5.87 -1.19
CA LEU A 64 2.55 -6.47 -0.13
C LEU A 64 1.75 -7.30 0.89
N SER A 65 0.44 -7.08 1.00
CA SER A 65 -0.42 -7.77 1.98
C SER A 65 -0.63 -9.24 1.66
N ASP A 66 -0.55 -9.60 0.38
CA ASP A 66 -0.69 -10.97 -0.08
C ASP A 66 0.67 -11.51 -0.57
N PRO A 67 1.17 -12.61 0.01
CA PRO A 67 2.46 -13.17 -0.37
C PRO A 67 2.50 -13.65 -1.83
N SER A 68 1.36 -14.03 -2.42
CA SER A 68 1.26 -14.42 -3.82
C SER A 68 1.37 -13.20 -4.73
N ARG A 69 0.68 -12.09 -4.39
CA ARG A 69 0.80 -10.81 -5.11
C ARG A 69 2.18 -10.21 -4.99
N GLN A 70 2.77 -10.21 -3.79
CA GLN A 70 4.15 -9.77 -3.58
C GLN A 70 5.14 -10.57 -4.45
N ARG A 71 4.94 -11.90 -4.54
CA ARG A 71 5.81 -12.76 -5.35
C ARG A 71 5.59 -12.54 -6.85
N ALA A 72 4.35 -12.29 -7.29
CA ALA A 72 4.06 -11.95 -8.69
C ALA A 72 4.71 -10.61 -9.07
N TRP A 73 4.56 -9.61 -8.21
CA TRP A 73 5.17 -8.28 -8.34
C TRP A 73 6.70 -8.35 -8.41
N ARG A 74 7.33 -9.10 -7.50
CA ARG A 74 8.79 -9.35 -7.52
C ARG A 74 9.29 -10.10 -8.76
N GLN A 75 8.45 -10.91 -9.40
CA GLN A 75 8.83 -11.69 -10.58
C GLN A 75 8.63 -10.91 -11.89
N GLY A 76 8.35 -9.60 -11.82
CA GLY A 76 8.14 -8.76 -13.01
C GLY A 76 6.70 -8.81 -13.55
N GLY A 77 5.75 -9.24 -12.72
CA GLY A 77 4.32 -9.08 -13.04
C GLY A 77 3.99 -7.60 -13.11
N ASP A 78 3.46 -7.18 -14.27
CA ASP A 78 2.97 -5.83 -14.56
C ASP A 78 2.28 -5.26 -13.32
N SER A 79 2.91 -4.28 -12.68
CA SER A 79 2.43 -3.66 -11.44
C SER A 79 1.25 -2.72 -11.69
N ASN A 80 0.66 -2.82 -12.88
CA ASN A 80 -0.60 -2.21 -13.22
C ASN A 80 -1.70 -3.02 -12.52
N ALA A 81 -1.68 -2.99 -11.18
CA ALA A 81 -2.82 -3.29 -10.33
C ALA A 81 -3.89 -2.26 -10.71
N SER A 82 -4.51 -2.53 -11.84
CA SER A 82 -5.61 -1.79 -12.41
C SER A 82 -6.70 -1.78 -11.35
N GLU A 83 -7.42 -0.67 -11.24
CA GLU A 83 -8.54 -0.53 -10.30
C GLU A 83 -9.53 -1.70 -10.38
N GLU A 84 -9.55 -2.42 -11.51
CA GLU A 84 -10.27 -3.70 -11.71
C GLU A 84 -9.71 -4.88 -10.90
N GLU A 85 -8.41 -5.03 -10.69
CA GLU A 85 -7.83 -6.07 -9.82
C GLU A 85 -7.99 -5.73 -8.33
N LEU A 86 -8.04 -4.43 -8.01
CA LEU A 86 -8.38 -3.94 -6.67
C LEU A 86 -9.89 -3.98 -6.38
N SER A 87 -10.73 -4.23 -7.39
CA SER A 87 -12.19 -4.41 -7.25
C SER A 87 -12.57 -5.61 -6.37
N GLY A 88 -11.70 -6.63 -6.31
CA GLY A 88 -11.84 -7.73 -5.36
C GLY A 88 -11.46 -7.37 -3.92
N PHE A 89 -10.82 -6.21 -3.72
CA PHE A 89 -10.61 -5.60 -2.43
C PHE A 89 -11.80 -4.66 -2.17
N PRO A 90 -12.44 -4.69 -0.98
CA PRO A 90 -13.47 -3.71 -0.66
C PRO A 90 -12.95 -2.31 -0.95
N ALA A 91 -13.84 -1.42 -1.41
CA ALA A 91 -13.52 0.00 -1.61
C ALA A 91 -12.68 0.44 -0.41
N PHE A 92 -11.53 1.01 -0.67
CA PHE A 92 -10.51 1.14 0.37
C PHE A 92 -11.00 1.96 1.58
N GLU A 93 -11.90 2.90 1.35
CA GLU A 93 -12.64 3.62 2.39
C GLU A 93 -13.46 2.67 3.27
N ASP A 94 -14.10 1.65 2.70
CA ASP A 94 -14.83 0.59 3.41
C ASP A 94 -13.87 -0.36 4.16
N TYR A 95 -12.74 -0.75 3.54
CA TYR A 95 -11.69 -1.54 4.20
C TYR A 95 -11.15 -0.84 5.43
N LEU A 96 -10.89 0.46 5.33
CA LEU A 96 -10.41 1.27 6.42
C LEU A 96 -11.51 1.58 7.43
N ALA A 97 -12.76 1.81 7.00
CA ALA A 97 -13.89 1.93 7.91
C ALA A 97 -14.07 0.67 8.75
N HIS A 98 -13.83 -0.51 8.17
CA HIS A 98 -13.80 -1.78 8.89
C HIS A 98 -12.57 -1.89 9.81
N LEU A 99 -11.38 -1.50 9.34
CA LEU A 99 -10.12 -1.60 10.10
C LEU A 99 -10.02 -0.60 11.26
N PHE A 100 -10.60 0.59 11.10
CA PHE A 100 -10.67 1.66 12.09
C PHE A 100 -12.01 1.72 12.82
N GLY A 101 -12.93 0.79 12.51
CA GLY A 101 -14.23 0.57 13.12
C GLY A 101 -14.63 1.64 14.12
N ARG A 102 -15.41 2.63 13.66
CA ARG A 102 -15.98 3.74 14.42
C ARG A 102 -16.40 3.27 15.83
N HIS A 103 -15.52 3.45 16.81
CA HIS A 103 -15.92 3.62 18.18
C HIS A 103 -16.15 5.12 18.38
N GLN A 104 -17.31 5.37 18.99
CA GLN A 104 -17.97 6.64 19.25
C GLN A 104 -17.07 7.70 19.88
#